data_AF-A0A8T5RPE4-F1
#
_entry.id   AF-A0A8T5RPE4-F1
#
_cell.length_a   1.000
_cell.length_b   1.000
_cell.length_c   1.000
_cell.angle_alpha   90.00
_cell.angle_beta   90.00
_cell.angle_gamma   90.00
#
_symmetry.space_group_name_H-M   'P 1'
#
loop_
_entity.id
_entity.type
_entity.pdbx_description
1 polymer ?
#
loop_
_entity_poly.entity_id
_entity_poly.type
_entity_poly.pdbx_seq_one_letter_code
_entity_poly.pdbx_strand_id
1 'polypeptide(L)'
;MVLFFLIKKDLSFENVVDDIILGLENWCVAFNDFFLIFIQYIKYIFVFILLAIGILTLLRLRGIYLQPRLKKVEKEEDTLTKSRLILGTLYISFAFGILFNYGTYFLMWILDPLPDRIIFNFIEFSGINPLYLNGIKDISMAQLPHEKTIYYCFSSISLTCFLDIVLSLWYLINNNRIINNPRRTMICLFSGVTGCILFGFTPFLPFFL
;
A
#
# COMPACT_ATOMS: atom_id res chain seq x y z
N MET A 1 -36.90 -31.05 34.72
CA MET A 1 -37.41 -30.10 33.69
C MET A 1 -36.47 -28.90 33.49
N VAL A 2 -35.96 -28.25 34.55
CA VAL A 2 -34.97 -27.15 34.44
C VAL A 2 -33.63 -27.60 33.83
N LEU A 3 -33.13 -28.78 34.19
CA LEU A 3 -31.87 -29.32 33.65
C LEU A 3 -31.92 -29.57 32.14
N PHE A 4 -33.07 -30.03 31.62
CA PHE A 4 -33.27 -30.28 30.19
C PHE A 4 -33.41 -28.98 29.40
N PHE A 5 -33.95 -27.92 30.02
CA PHE A 5 -34.04 -26.60 29.41
C PHE A 5 -32.68 -25.89 29.36
N LEU A 6 -31.82 -26.08 30.38
CA LEU A 6 -30.44 -25.61 30.38
C LEU A 6 -29.60 -26.35 29.33
N ILE A 7 -29.66 -27.69 29.30
CA ILE A 7 -28.94 -28.50 28.29
C ILE A 7 -29.39 -28.14 26.87
N LYS A 8 -30.68 -27.94 26.62
CA LYS A 8 -31.17 -27.57 25.29
C LYS A 8 -30.79 -26.15 24.88
N LYS A 9 -30.63 -25.24 25.84
CA LYS A 9 -30.19 -23.86 25.61
C LYS A 9 -28.68 -23.79 25.34
N ASP A 10 -27.88 -24.55 26.08
CA ASP A 10 -26.45 -24.69 25.85
C ASP A 10 -26.18 -25.36 24.49
N LEU A 11 -26.88 -26.45 24.16
CA LEU A 11 -26.77 -27.09 22.84
C LEU A 11 -27.17 -26.15 21.69
N SER A 12 -28.18 -25.28 21.91
CA SER A 12 -28.59 -24.29 20.90
C SER A 12 -27.59 -23.15 20.74
N PHE A 13 -26.89 -22.76 21.81
CA PHE A 13 -25.90 -21.69 21.77
C PHE A 13 -24.60 -22.17 21.16
N GLU A 14 -24.16 -23.38 21.51
CA GLU A 14 -22.97 -24.03 20.93
C GLU A 14 -23.12 -24.21 19.42
N ASN A 15 -24.29 -24.70 18.95
CA ASN A 15 -24.59 -24.79 17.52
C ASN A 15 -24.60 -23.43 16.81
N VAL A 16 -25.08 -22.36 17.46
CA VAL A 16 -25.08 -21.00 16.88
C VAL A 16 -23.65 -20.45 16.79
N VAL A 17 -22.80 -20.72 17.78
CA VAL A 17 -21.40 -20.30 17.77
C VAL A 17 -20.63 -21.05 16.69
N ASP A 18 -20.84 -22.35 16.56
CA ASP A 18 -20.21 -23.16 15.51
C ASP A 18 -20.62 -22.71 14.10
N ASP A 19 -21.92 -22.42 13.89
CA ASP A 19 -22.41 -21.85 12.63
C ASP A 19 -21.79 -20.48 12.33
N ILE A 20 -21.59 -19.63 13.34
CA ILE A 20 -20.92 -18.32 13.19
C ILE A 20 -19.44 -18.51 12.82
N ILE A 21 -18.73 -19.42 13.48
CA ILE A 21 -17.31 -19.70 13.21
C ILE A 21 -17.16 -20.22 11.78
N LEU A 22 -17.98 -21.19 11.39
CA LEU A 22 -17.96 -21.79 10.06
C LEU A 22 -18.33 -20.75 8.99
N GLY A 23 -19.29 -19.88 9.28
CA GLY A 23 -19.62 -18.72 8.44
C GLY A 23 -18.45 -17.74 8.28
N LEU A 24 -17.74 -17.43 9.36
CA LEU A 24 -16.58 -16.54 9.35
C LEU A 24 -15.41 -17.15 8.56
N GLU A 25 -15.17 -18.45 8.71
CA GLU A 25 -14.13 -19.17 8.00
C GLU A 25 -14.40 -19.20 6.49
N ASN A 26 -15.64 -19.51 6.09
CA ASN A 26 -16.08 -19.43 4.70
C ASN A 26 -15.94 -18.01 4.13
N TRP A 27 -16.26 -16.99 4.93
CA TRP A 27 -16.05 -15.60 4.53
C TRP A 27 -14.56 -15.29 4.31
N CYS A 28 -13.67 -15.79 5.17
CA CYS A 28 -12.22 -15.60 5.01
C CYS A 28 -11.71 -16.26 3.73
N VAL A 29 -12.15 -17.48 3.43
CA VAL A 29 -11.80 -18.18 2.18
C VAL A 29 -12.27 -17.36 0.96
N ALA A 30 -13.53 -16.96 0.94
CA ALA A 30 -14.08 -16.17 -0.17
C ALA A 30 -13.37 -14.81 -0.33
N PHE A 31 -13.04 -14.15 0.79
CA PHE A 31 -12.28 -12.90 0.77
C PHE A 31 -10.87 -13.11 0.21
N ASN A 32 -10.18 -14.16 0.62
CA ASN A 32 -8.82 -14.46 0.17
C ASN A 32 -8.77 -14.69 -1.36
N ASP A 33 -9.71 -15.46 -1.89
CA ASP A 33 -9.81 -15.71 -3.33
C ASP A 33 -10.13 -14.43 -4.10
N PHE A 34 -11.07 -13.62 -3.58
CA PHE A 34 -11.38 -12.32 -4.16
C PHE A 34 -10.18 -11.36 -4.11
N PHE A 35 -9.43 -11.35 -3.01
CA PHE A 35 -8.32 -10.43 -2.80
C PHE A 35 -7.21 -10.61 -3.84
N LEU A 36 -6.87 -11.86 -4.18
CA LEU A 36 -5.86 -12.16 -5.19
C LEU A 36 -6.25 -11.66 -6.58
N ILE A 37 -7.54 -11.74 -6.93
CA ILE A 37 -8.03 -11.18 -8.19
C ILE A 37 -8.04 -9.65 -8.12
N PHE A 38 -8.52 -9.10 -7.01
CA PHE A 38 -8.61 -7.66 -6.78
C PHE A 38 -7.25 -6.96 -6.89
N ILE A 39 -6.22 -7.51 -6.25
CA ILE A 39 -4.89 -6.90 -6.21
C ILE A 39 -4.20 -6.89 -7.59
N GLN A 40 -4.48 -7.89 -8.44
CA GLN A 40 -4.03 -7.88 -9.84
C GLN A 40 -4.64 -6.72 -10.63
N TYR A 41 -5.91 -6.39 -10.43
CA TYR A 41 -6.51 -5.20 -11.04
C TYR A 41 -5.95 -3.90 -10.47
N ILE A 42 -5.72 -3.87 -9.16
CA ILE A 42 -5.12 -2.71 -8.48
C ILE A 42 -3.71 -2.40 -9.02
N LYS A 43 -2.91 -3.41 -9.38
CA LYS A 43 -1.62 -3.20 -10.06
C LYS A 43 -1.76 -2.30 -11.29
N TYR A 44 -2.73 -2.58 -12.17
CA TYR A 44 -2.93 -1.78 -13.38
C TYR A 44 -3.40 -0.36 -13.07
N ILE A 45 -4.25 -0.20 -12.07
CA ILE A 45 -4.67 1.12 -11.58
C ILE A 45 -3.46 1.89 -11.03
N PHE A 46 -2.60 1.23 -10.26
CA PHE A 46 -1.38 1.83 -9.72
C PHE A 46 -0.42 2.27 -10.83
N VAL A 47 -0.19 1.41 -11.83
CA VAL A 47 0.61 1.75 -13.03
C VAL A 47 0.02 2.96 -13.76
N PHE A 48 -1.31 3.00 -13.93
CA PHE A 48 -1.99 4.12 -14.57
C PHE A 48 -1.79 5.43 -13.79
N ILE A 49 -1.90 5.40 -12.46
CA ILE A 49 -1.65 6.57 -11.60
C ILE A 49 -0.21 7.07 -11.77
N LEU A 50 0.78 6.19 -11.71
CA LEU A 50 2.19 6.55 -11.90
C LEU A 50 2.44 7.17 -13.28
N LEU A 51 1.87 6.57 -14.33
CA LEU A 51 2.02 7.04 -15.71
C LEU A 51 1.37 8.42 -15.88
N ALA A 52 0.14 8.59 -15.39
CA ALA A 52 -0.57 9.87 -15.43
C ALA A 52 0.22 10.98 -14.72
N ILE A 53 0.74 10.70 -13.52
CA ILE A 53 1.56 11.63 -12.74
C ILE A 53 2.86 11.98 -13.47
N GLY A 54 3.55 10.98 -14.03
CA GLY A 54 4.76 11.19 -14.82
C GLY A 54 4.53 12.09 -16.03
N ILE A 55 3.50 11.80 -16.83
CA ILE A 55 3.12 12.63 -17.99
C ILE A 55 2.74 14.05 -17.56
N LEU A 56 1.91 14.21 -16.53
CA LEU A 56 1.51 15.52 -16.02
C LEU A 56 2.72 16.37 -15.60
N THR A 57 3.72 15.74 -14.97
CA THR A 57 4.96 16.40 -14.55
C THR A 57 5.76 16.90 -15.76
N LEU A 58 5.88 16.09 -16.81
CA LEU A 58 6.60 16.47 -18.03
C LEU A 58 5.86 17.51 -18.88
N LEU A 59 4.53 17.38 -19.03
CA LEU A 59 3.70 18.38 -19.72
C LEU A 59 3.81 19.75 -19.06
N ARG A 60 3.84 19.77 -17.72
CA ARG A 60 3.96 21.00 -16.96
C ARG A 60 5.33 21.64 -17.13
N LEU A 61 6.40 20.85 -17.17
CA LEU A 61 7.73 21.36 -17.53
C LEU A 61 7.72 22.01 -18.91
N ARG A 62 7.12 21.37 -19.92
CA ARG A 62 6.98 21.96 -21.26
C ARG A 62 6.31 23.34 -21.22
N GLY A 63 5.26 23.51 -20.41
CA GLY A 63 4.61 24.80 -20.20
C GLY A 63 5.52 25.85 -19.57
N ILE A 64 6.28 25.47 -18.54
CA ILE A 64 7.24 26.34 -17.85
C ILE A 64 8.41 26.75 -18.76
N TYR A 65 8.87 25.90 -19.69
CA TYR A 65 9.93 26.25 -20.64
C TYR A 65 9.44 27.13 -21.79
N LEU A 66 8.19 26.96 -22.23
CA LEU A 66 7.66 27.63 -23.41
C LEU A 66 7.21 29.08 -23.13
N GLN A 67 6.70 29.36 -21.92
CA GLN A 67 6.29 30.71 -21.51
C GLN A 67 7.42 31.77 -21.46
N PRO A 68 8.57 31.54 -20.82
CA PRO A 68 9.64 32.54 -20.74
C PRO A 68 10.31 32.76 -22.11
N ARG A 69 10.37 31.72 -22.96
CA ARG A 69 10.88 31.84 -24.34
C ARG A 69 10.00 32.77 -25.19
N LEU A 70 8.70 32.78 -24.96
CA LEU A 70 7.76 33.70 -25.61
C LEU A 70 7.78 35.11 -25.00
N LYS A 71 8.07 35.24 -23.70
CA LYS A 71 8.03 36.52 -22.98
C LYS A 71 9.37 37.28 -22.89
N LYS A 72 10.47 36.74 -23.42
CA LYS A 72 11.84 37.33 -23.34
C LYS A 72 12.26 37.72 -21.90
N VAL A 73 11.77 37.01 -20.88
CA VAL A 73 12.14 37.27 -19.49
C VAL A 73 13.44 36.52 -19.19
N GLU A 74 14.44 37.23 -18.66
CA GLU A 74 15.71 36.64 -18.24
C GLU A 74 15.49 35.55 -17.19
N LYS A 75 16.20 34.43 -17.35
CA LYS A 75 16.04 33.21 -16.57
C LYS A 75 16.78 33.35 -15.24
N GLU A 76 16.07 33.32 -14.13
CA GLU A 76 16.60 32.61 -12.97
C GLU A 76 16.42 31.11 -13.26
N GLU A 77 17.52 30.35 -13.30
CA GLU A 77 17.45 28.90 -13.40
C GLU A 77 16.77 28.35 -12.14
N ASP A 78 15.47 28.08 -12.24
CA ASP A 78 14.73 27.42 -11.17
C ASP A 78 15.31 26.00 -11.00
N THR A 79 16.10 25.82 -9.94
CA THR A 79 16.83 24.57 -9.62
C THR A 79 15.90 23.35 -9.54
N LEU A 80 14.61 23.58 -9.29
CA LEU A 80 13.57 22.55 -9.25
C LEU A 80 13.17 21.99 -10.62
N THR A 81 13.54 22.64 -11.73
CA THR A 81 13.24 22.14 -13.08
C THR A 81 13.96 20.83 -13.40
N LYS A 82 15.24 20.71 -13.03
CA LYS A 82 16.01 19.47 -13.19
C LYS A 82 15.39 18.33 -12.36
N SER A 83 15.03 18.61 -11.12
CA SER A 83 14.39 17.63 -10.23
C SER A 83 13.05 17.14 -10.75
N ARG A 84 12.20 18.04 -11.29
CA ARG A 84 10.92 17.66 -11.92
C ARG A 84 11.09 16.76 -13.13
N LEU A 85 12.14 16.98 -13.93
CA LEU A 85 12.40 16.17 -15.13
C LEU A 85 12.81 14.76 -14.71
N ILE A 86 13.76 14.66 -13.78
CA ILE A 86 14.21 13.39 -13.21
C ILE A 86 13.02 12.63 -12.61
N LEU A 87 12.20 13.30 -11.79
CA LEU A 87 11.04 12.69 -11.14
C LEU A 87 9.99 12.19 -12.14
N GLY A 88 9.65 13.01 -13.15
CA GLY A 88 8.70 12.62 -14.20
C GLY A 88 9.17 11.43 -15.01
N THR A 89 10.45 11.39 -15.39
CA THR A 89 11.05 10.24 -16.07
C THR A 89 11.10 9.00 -15.18
N LEU A 90 11.43 9.15 -13.89
CA LEU A 90 11.43 8.05 -12.93
C LEU A 90 10.03 7.45 -12.77
N TYR A 91 8.97 8.25 -12.63
CA TYR A 91 7.61 7.72 -12.52
C TYR A 91 7.17 6.93 -13.74
N ILE A 92 7.51 7.41 -14.95
CA ILE A 92 7.20 6.67 -16.19
C ILE A 92 8.00 5.37 -16.25
N SER A 93 9.29 5.41 -15.93
CA SER A 93 10.16 4.23 -15.88
C SER A 93 9.64 3.20 -14.88
N PHE A 94 9.25 3.63 -13.67
CA PHE A 94 8.65 2.75 -12.67
C PHE A 94 7.29 2.20 -13.10
N ALA A 95 6.44 2.99 -13.75
CA ALA A 95 5.16 2.52 -14.26
C ALA A 95 5.35 1.36 -15.26
N PHE A 96 6.24 1.52 -16.26
CA PHE A 96 6.56 0.45 -17.20
C PHE A 96 7.28 -0.72 -16.52
N GLY A 97 8.18 -0.44 -15.58
CA GLY A 97 8.87 -1.47 -14.81
C GLY A 97 7.90 -2.38 -14.07
N ILE A 98 6.92 -1.81 -13.37
CA ILE A 98 5.89 -2.57 -12.63
C ILE A 98 4.95 -3.30 -13.59
N LEU A 99 4.59 -2.67 -14.73
CA LEU A 99 3.76 -3.32 -15.76
C LEU A 99 4.40 -4.64 -16.25
N PHE A 100 5.73 -4.63 -16.47
CA PHE A 100 6.50 -5.79 -16.95
C PHE A 100 7.15 -6.62 -15.84
N ASN A 101 6.74 -6.45 -14.57
CA ASN A 101 7.26 -7.14 -13.38
C ASN A 101 8.74 -6.86 -13.01
N TYR A 102 9.60 -6.41 -13.94
CA TYR A 102 11.00 -6.08 -13.66
C TYR A 102 11.15 -5.02 -12.56
N GLY A 103 10.30 -3.99 -12.60
CA GLY A 103 10.28 -2.93 -11.58
C GLY A 103 9.80 -3.44 -10.23
N THR A 104 8.89 -4.41 -10.21
CA THR A 104 8.41 -5.05 -8.97
C THR A 104 9.53 -5.83 -8.30
N TYR A 105 10.28 -6.65 -9.06
CA TYR A 105 11.46 -7.35 -8.53
C TYR A 105 12.57 -6.39 -8.06
N PHE A 106 12.81 -5.32 -8.81
CA PHE A 106 13.77 -4.29 -8.42
C PHE A 106 13.36 -3.59 -7.11
N LEU A 107 12.07 -3.29 -6.94
CA LEU A 107 11.52 -2.72 -5.70
C LEU A 107 11.64 -3.68 -4.52
N MET A 108 11.37 -4.97 -4.71
CA MET A 108 11.60 -5.96 -3.66
C MET A 108 13.06 -5.94 -3.20
N TRP A 109 14.00 -6.00 -4.15
CA TRP A 109 15.43 -6.03 -3.83
C TRP A 109 15.92 -4.77 -3.11
N ILE A 110 15.50 -3.58 -3.54
CA ILE A 110 15.95 -2.33 -2.92
C ILE A 110 15.29 -2.04 -1.58
N LEU A 111 14.06 -2.55 -1.36
CA LEU A 111 13.29 -2.31 -0.14
C LEU A 111 13.48 -3.40 0.92
N ASP A 112 13.98 -4.59 0.54
CA ASP A 112 14.30 -5.69 1.46
C ASP A 112 15.16 -5.30 2.69
N PRO A 113 16.21 -4.45 2.57
CA PRO A 113 17.03 -4.09 3.73
C PRO A 113 16.36 -3.05 4.66
N LEU A 114 15.19 -2.51 4.31
CA LEU A 114 14.52 -1.52 5.16
C LEU A 114 13.84 -2.20 6.35
N PRO A 115 13.81 -1.55 7.53
CA PRO A 115 13.04 -2.05 8.66
C PRO A 115 11.56 -2.10 8.27
N ASP A 116 11.02 -3.32 8.25
CA ASP A 116 9.69 -3.65 7.76
C ASP A 116 8.91 -4.39 8.88
N ARG A 117 7.58 -4.24 8.92
CA ARG A 117 6.64 -4.96 9.81
C ARG A 117 6.86 -4.81 11.33
N ILE A 118 7.24 -3.63 11.81
CA ILE A 118 7.40 -3.37 13.26
C ILE A 118 6.10 -3.65 14.04
N ILE A 119 4.93 -3.59 13.40
CA ILE A 119 3.65 -3.90 14.05
C ILE A 119 3.65 -5.26 14.75
N PHE A 120 4.35 -6.25 14.19
CA PHE A 120 4.40 -7.57 14.81
C PHE A 120 5.23 -7.60 16.10
N ASN A 121 6.22 -6.72 16.25
CA ASN A 121 6.97 -6.62 17.49
C ASN A 121 6.09 -6.05 18.62
N PHE A 122 5.16 -5.13 18.29
CA PHE A 122 4.17 -4.65 19.26
C PHE A 122 3.15 -5.73 19.64
N ILE A 123 2.71 -6.53 18.68
CA ILE A 123 1.78 -7.64 18.92
C ILE A 123 2.47 -8.74 19.75
N GLU A 124 3.73 -9.04 19.47
CA GLU A 124 4.53 -9.99 20.26
C GLU A 124 4.72 -9.50 21.71
N PHE A 125 5.00 -8.21 21.90
CA PHE A 125 5.08 -7.59 23.23
C PHE A 125 3.75 -7.71 24.01
N SER A 126 2.60 -7.78 23.34
CA SER A 126 1.29 -7.96 23.98
C SER A 126 1.02 -9.38 24.50
N GLY A 127 1.95 -10.33 24.31
CA GLY A 127 1.88 -11.68 24.86
C GLY A 127 1.25 -12.73 23.94
N ILE A 128 1.05 -12.41 22.65
CA ILE A 128 0.57 -13.38 21.66
C ILE A 128 1.71 -14.34 21.28
N ASN A 129 1.41 -15.64 21.20
CA ASN A 129 2.41 -16.66 20.94
C ASN A 129 3.05 -16.47 19.54
N PRO A 130 4.40 -16.47 19.45
CA PRO A 130 5.13 -16.23 18.20
C PRO A 130 4.80 -17.22 17.07
N LEU A 131 4.32 -18.42 17.39
CA LEU A 131 3.92 -19.42 16.38
C LEU A 131 2.75 -18.94 15.50
N TYR A 132 1.70 -18.34 16.09
CA TYR A 132 0.58 -17.76 15.34
C TYR A 132 0.99 -16.50 14.59
N LEU A 133 1.91 -15.72 15.16
CA LEU A 133 2.47 -14.55 14.51
C LEU A 133 3.24 -14.89 13.24
N ASN A 134 3.91 -16.04 13.19
CA ASN A 134 4.66 -16.45 12.01
C ASN A 134 3.74 -16.77 10.82
N GLY A 135 2.59 -17.40 11.05
CA GLY A 135 1.58 -17.63 10.00
C GLY A 135 0.99 -16.33 9.44
N ILE A 136 0.90 -15.28 10.26
CA ILE A 136 0.46 -13.95 9.82
C ILE A 136 1.62 -13.16 9.19
N LYS A 137 2.87 -13.36 9.62
CA LYS A 137 4.05 -12.67 9.07
C LYS A 137 4.41 -13.17 7.67
N ASP A 138 4.27 -14.46 7.42
CA ASP A 138 4.65 -15.10 6.15
C ASP A 138 3.50 -15.94 5.61
N ILE A 139 3.03 -15.59 4.42
CA ILE A 139 1.93 -16.27 3.76
C ILE A 139 2.23 -17.74 3.42
N SER A 140 3.52 -18.09 3.26
CA SER A 140 3.93 -19.46 3.00
C SER A 140 3.80 -20.37 4.23
N MET A 141 3.79 -19.78 5.43
CA MET A 141 3.62 -20.47 6.70
C MET A 141 2.18 -20.43 7.21
N ALA A 142 1.29 -19.67 6.55
CA ALA A 142 -0.12 -19.53 6.93
C ALA A 142 -0.89 -20.84 6.68
N GLN A 143 -1.36 -21.46 7.77
CA GLN A 143 -2.13 -22.70 7.72
C GLN A 143 -3.63 -22.40 7.69
N LEU A 144 -4.06 -21.35 8.38
CA LEU A 144 -5.47 -21.02 8.57
C LEU A 144 -5.91 -19.89 7.64
N PRO A 145 -7.16 -19.89 7.15
CA PRO A 145 -7.63 -18.89 6.19
C PRO A 145 -7.65 -17.47 6.77
N HIS A 146 -7.92 -17.31 8.07
CA HIS A 146 -7.94 -15.99 8.71
C HIS A 146 -6.54 -15.37 8.84
N GLU A 147 -5.47 -16.18 8.94
CA GLU A 147 -4.09 -15.67 8.96
C GLU A 147 -3.74 -14.99 7.64
N LYS A 148 -4.15 -15.61 6.51
CA LYS A 148 -4.01 -15.05 5.17
C LYS A 148 -4.82 -13.76 5.02
N THR A 149 -6.05 -13.74 5.53
CA THR A 149 -6.90 -12.54 5.54
C THR A 149 -6.21 -11.37 6.24
N ILE A 150 -5.61 -11.61 7.42
CA ILE A 150 -4.90 -10.57 8.18
C ILE A 150 -3.67 -10.08 7.38
N TYR A 151 -2.89 -10.99 6.79
CA TYR A 151 -1.76 -10.62 5.93
C TYR A 151 -2.20 -9.75 4.75
N TYR A 152 -3.28 -10.11 4.06
CA TYR A 152 -3.82 -9.33 2.95
C TYR A 152 -4.32 -7.95 3.36
N CYS A 153 -4.94 -7.84 4.55
CA CYS A 153 -5.30 -6.54 5.12
C CYS A 153 -4.06 -5.67 5.36
N PHE A 154 -3.00 -6.21 5.97
CA PHE A 154 -1.75 -5.48 6.20
C PHE A 154 -1.05 -5.10 4.89
N SER A 155 -1.07 -6.00 3.90
CA SER A 155 -0.57 -5.73 2.55
C SER A 155 -1.32 -4.57 1.89
N SER A 156 -2.65 -4.49 2.06
CA SER A 156 -3.47 -3.39 1.51
C SER A 156 -3.15 -2.04 2.16
N ILE A 157 -2.95 -2.05 3.48
CA ILE A 157 -2.53 -0.85 4.22
C ILE A 157 -1.15 -0.41 3.75
N SER A 158 -0.21 -1.35 3.63
CA SER A 158 1.15 -1.11 3.12
C SER A 158 1.13 -0.46 1.72
N LEU A 159 0.31 -0.98 0.79
CA LEU A 159 0.14 -0.39 -0.55
C LEU A 159 -0.39 1.05 -0.47
N THR A 160 -1.39 1.29 0.38
CA THR A 160 -2.00 2.63 0.54
C THR A 160 -0.98 3.62 1.09
N CYS A 161 -0.21 3.24 2.10
CA CYS A 161 0.87 4.06 2.65
C CYS A 161 1.97 4.34 1.62
N PHE A 162 2.32 3.36 0.79
CA PHE A 162 3.29 3.56 -0.29
C PHE A 162 2.78 4.56 -1.33
N LEU A 163 1.50 4.46 -1.70
CA LEU A 163 0.83 5.38 -2.60
C LEU A 163 0.79 6.80 -2.02
N ASP A 164 0.53 6.96 -0.72
CA ASP A 164 0.57 8.25 -0.03
C ASP A 164 1.94 8.91 -0.11
N ILE A 165 3.03 8.13 0.04
CA ILE A 165 4.40 8.64 -0.12
C ILE A 165 4.61 9.13 -1.56
N VAL A 166 4.27 8.31 -2.55
CA VAL A 166 4.43 8.63 -3.97
C VAL A 166 3.68 9.91 -4.35
N LEU A 167 2.40 10.01 -3.96
CA LEU A 167 1.56 11.19 -4.24
C LEU A 167 2.05 12.43 -3.50
N SER A 168 2.47 12.29 -2.24
CA SER A 168 2.96 13.41 -1.44
C SER A 168 4.25 13.98 -2.02
N LEU A 169 5.18 13.12 -2.46
CA LEU A 169 6.42 13.55 -3.14
C LEU A 169 6.12 14.30 -4.45
N TRP A 170 5.22 13.75 -5.27
CA TRP A 170 4.80 14.42 -6.49
C TRP A 170 4.19 15.80 -6.20
N TYR A 171 3.29 15.86 -5.21
CA TYR A 171 2.62 17.11 -4.84
C TYR A 171 3.61 18.16 -4.36
N LEU A 172 4.57 17.81 -3.50
CA LEU A 172 5.58 18.74 -2.96
C LEU A 172 6.44 19.36 -4.07
N ILE A 173 6.89 18.55 -5.02
CA ILE A 173 7.77 18.99 -6.12
C ILE A 173 7.00 19.82 -7.17
N ASN A 174 5.73 19.48 -7.38
CA ASN A 174 4.88 20.12 -8.36
C ASN A 174 4.02 21.25 -7.74
N ASN A 175 4.26 21.66 -6.50
CA ASN A 175 3.49 22.73 -5.88
C ASN A 175 3.91 24.09 -6.45
N ASN A 176 3.03 24.76 -7.22
CA ASN A 176 3.22 26.17 -7.63
C ASN A 176 2.13 27.05 -7.00
N ARG A 177 2.07 27.17 -5.68
CA ARG A 177 1.25 28.17 -4.95
C ARG A 177 -0.28 28.21 -5.28
N ILE A 178 -0.79 27.37 -6.18
CA ILE A 178 -2.17 27.40 -6.71
C ILE A 178 -3.08 26.42 -5.95
N ILE A 179 -2.54 25.36 -5.34
CA ILE A 179 -3.31 24.42 -4.50
C ILE A 179 -2.66 24.41 -3.12
N ASN A 180 -3.45 24.82 -2.12
CA ASN A 180 -2.99 25.36 -0.86
C ASN A 180 -3.17 24.32 0.25
N ASN A 181 -2.05 23.87 0.85
CA ASN A 181 -1.88 23.33 2.21
C ASN A 181 -0.65 22.38 2.30
N PRO A 182 0.59 22.90 2.16
CA PRO A 182 1.80 22.08 2.24
C PRO A 182 1.91 21.30 3.56
N ARG A 183 1.35 21.83 4.66
CA ARG A 183 1.28 21.14 5.95
C ARG A 183 0.54 19.81 5.86
N ARG A 184 -0.60 19.76 5.15
CA ARG A 184 -1.39 18.52 4.99
C ARG A 184 -0.60 17.48 4.21
N THR A 185 0.11 17.89 3.15
CA THR A 185 0.94 16.98 2.37
C THR A 185 2.12 16.44 3.17
N MET A 186 2.76 17.26 4.02
CA MET A 186 3.80 16.78 4.92
C MET A 186 3.25 15.77 5.93
N ILE A 187 2.05 16.01 6.49
CA ILE A 187 1.38 15.05 7.37
C ILE A 187 1.09 13.74 6.64
N CYS A 188 0.58 13.78 5.40
CA CYS A 188 0.38 12.60 4.57
C CYS A 188 1.69 11.85 4.29
N LEU A 189 2.77 12.57 3.97
CA LEU A 189 4.09 11.98 3.77
C LEU A 189 4.58 11.27 5.04
N PHE A 190 4.52 11.95 6.19
CA PHE A 190 4.92 11.36 7.47
C PHE A 190 4.06 10.16 7.82
N SER A 191 2.74 10.25 7.65
CA SER A 191 1.80 9.15 7.88
C SER A 191 2.07 7.96 6.96
N GLY A 192 2.42 8.20 5.69
CA GLY A 192 2.79 7.16 4.74
C GLY A 192 4.08 6.47 5.15
N VAL A 193 5.12 7.24 5.51
CA VAL A 193 6.40 6.69 5.97
C VAL A 193 6.24 5.89 7.26
N THR A 194 5.53 6.42 8.26
CA THR A 194 5.27 5.69 9.50
C THR A 194 4.43 4.44 9.25
N GLY A 195 3.44 4.52 8.37
CA GLY A 195 2.63 3.38 7.96
C GLY A 195 3.45 2.27 7.30
N CYS A 196 4.35 2.61 6.37
CA CYS A 196 5.24 1.64 5.75
C CYS A 196 6.27 1.06 6.73
N ILE A 197 6.72 1.83 7.73
CA ILE A 197 7.60 1.27 8.79
C ILE A 197 6.82 0.27 9.67
N LEU A 198 5.55 0.56 9.97
CA LEU A 198 4.72 -0.30 10.82
C LEU A 198 4.26 -1.57 10.10
N PHE A 199 3.67 -1.43 8.91
CA PHE A 199 3.04 -2.53 8.16
C PHE A 199 3.94 -3.11 7.08
N GLY A 200 4.84 -2.30 6.54
CA GLY A 200 5.86 -2.72 5.61
C GLY A 200 5.98 -1.95 4.31
N PHE A 201 7.13 -2.07 3.65
CA PHE A 201 7.39 -1.55 2.31
C PHE A 201 7.26 -2.65 1.24
N THR A 202 7.51 -3.90 1.62
CA THR A 202 7.53 -5.07 0.72
C THR A 202 6.25 -5.91 0.63
N PRO A 203 5.36 -5.99 1.66
CA PRO A 203 4.30 -7.02 1.70
C PRO A 203 3.35 -7.07 0.50
N PHE A 204 3.11 -5.95 -0.16
CA PHE A 204 2.19 -5.87 -1.31
C PHE A 204 2.83 -6.23 -2.65
N LEU A 205 4.16 -6.13 -2.76
CA LEU A 205 4.86 -6.30 -4.03
C LEU A 205 4.71 -7.71 -4.63
N PRO A 206 4.74 -8.82 -3.85
CA PRO A 206 4.55 -10.16 -4.41
C PRO A 206 3.23 -10.35 -5.13
N PHE A 207 2.20 -9.63 -4.73
CA PHE A 207 0.87 -9.71 -5.33
C PHE A 207 0.74 -8.93 -6.65
N PHE A 208 1.74 -8.12 -6.99
CA PHE A 208 1.80 -7.44 -8.28
C PHE A 208 2.51 -8.29 -9.36
N LEU A 209 3.07 -9.46 -9.01
CA LEU A 209 3.67 -10.37 -9.99
C LEU A 209 2.60 -11.14 -10.77
#